data_AF-A0A5D0V6W7-F1
#
_entry.id   AF-A0A5D0V6W7-F1
#
_cell.length_a   1.000
_cell.length_b   1.000
_cell.length_c   1.000
_cell.angle_alpha   90.00
_cell.angle_beta   90.00
_cell.angle_gamma   90.00
#
_symmetry.space_group_name_H-M   'P 1'
#
loop_
_entity.id
_entity.type
_entity.pdbx_description
1 polymer ?
#
loop_
_entity_poly.entity_id
_entity_poly.type
_entity_poly.pdbx_seq_one_letter_code
_entity_poly.pdbx_strand_id
1 'polypeptide(L)'
;MVGNGKDRELEAAVEELARADTLAFGGVGFAGTLLPETEAYRRVEQALDEHPDAARKQVDWLLNHGSPAGKAYAATLLDQADVAAGRAAWTKLRNDEAQFTTFTGCLMGRASLREYATERLAGR
;
A
#
# COMPACT_ATOMS: atom_id res chain seq x y z
N MET A 1 -14.57 -26.50 -1.92
CA MET A 1 -14.52 -25.06 -1.62
C MET A 1 -13.86 -24.38 -2.81
N VAL A 2 -14.66 -23.75 -3.67
CA VAL A 2 -14.17 -23.05 -4.87
C VAL A 2 -13.74 -21.66 -4.40
N GLY A 3 -12.45 -21.49 -4.10
CA GLY A 3 -11.87 -20.15 -4.03
C GLY A 3 -11.86 -19.60 -5.45
N ASN A 4 -12.62 -18.54 -5.67
CA ASN A 4 -12.75 -17.88 -6.98
C ASN A 4 -11.36 -17.41 -7.43
N GLY A 5 -11.06 -17.47 -8.74
CA GLY A 5 -9.77 -17.02 -9.28
C GLY A 5 -9.36 -15.61 -8.80
N LYS A 6 -10.34 -14.74 -8.57
CA LYS A 6 -10.16 -13.39 -8.03
C LYS A 6 -9.52 -13.34 -6.62
N ASP A 7 -9.83 -14.29 -5.74
CA ASP A 7 -9.26 -14.32 -4.39
C ASP A 7 -7.77 -14.64 -4.43
N ARG A 8 -7.36 -15.55 -5.34
CA ARG A 8 -5.94 -15.85 -5.59
C ARG A 8 -5.19 -14.70 -6.22
N GLU A 9 -5.82 -13.97 -7.14
CA GLU A 9 -5.21 -12.77 -7.74
C GLU A 9 -5.02 -11.67 -6.69
N LEU A 10 -5.98 -11.51 -5.78
CA LEU A 10 -5.86 -10.59 -4.65
C LEU A 10 -4.73 -11.01 -3.70
N GLU A 11 -4.66 -12.28 -3.30
CA GLU A 11 -3.58 -12.80 -2.44
C GLU A 11 -2.21 -12.59 -3.09
N ALA A 12 -2.08 -12.89 -4.38
CA ALA A 12 -0.83 -12.66 -5.12
C ALA A 12 -0.46 -11.17 -5.16
N ALA A 13 -1.42 -10.28 -5.42
CA ALA A 13 -1.17 -8.84 -5.40
C ALA A 13 -0.74 -8.36 -4.01
N VAL A 14 -1.36 -8.87 -2.95
CA VAL A 14 -1.00 -8.55 -1.57
C VAL A 14 0.40 -9.05 -1.22
N GLU A 15 0.78 -10.24 -1.70
CA GLU A 15 2.12 -10.79 -1.52
C GLU A 15 3.20 -9.95 -2.25
N GLU A 16 2.90 -9.49 -3.46
CA GLU A 16 3.78 -8.55 -4.19
C GLU A 16 3.96 -7.24 -3.43
N LEU A 17 2.87 -6.65 -2.92
CA LEU A 17 2.96 -5.46 -2.08
C LEU A 17 3.71 -5.71 -0.77
N ALA A 18 3.58 -6.89 -0.19
CA ALA A 18 4.27 -7.25 1.05
C ALA A 18 5.79 -7.32 0.88
N ARG A 19 6.26 -7.57 -0.34
CA ARG A 19 7.70 -7.60 -0.69
C ARG A 19 8.18 -6.30 -1.33
N ALA A 20 7.29 -5.35 -1.61
CA ALA A 20 7.65 -4.11 -2.26
C ALA A 20 8.66 -3.33 -1.41
N ASP A 21 9.81 -2.96 -1.96
CA ASP A 21 10.76 -2.06 -1.29
C ASP A 21 10.58 -0.59 -1.72
N THR A 22 9.71 -0.39 -2.71
CA THR A 22 9.47 0.90 -3.35
C THR A 22 7.99 1.24 -3.29
N LEU A 23 7.69 2.49 -2.96
CA LEU A 23 6.36 3.05 -2.95
C LEU A 23 6.20 4.02 -4.11
N ALA A 24 5.41 3.62 -5.10
CA ALA A 24 5.03 4.39 -6.27
C ALA A 24 3.53 4.23 -6.58
N PHE A 25 2.81 5.35 -6.64
CA PHE A 25 1.37 5.36 -6.99
C PHE A 25 1.11 5.64 -8.47
N GLY A 26 2.16 5.86 -9.26
CA GLY A 26 2.09 6.16 -10.69
C GLY A 26 3.26 5.59 -11.46
N GLY A 27 3.26 5.76 -12.78
CA GLY A 27 4.38 5.33 -13.62
C GLY A 27 5.67 6.03 -13.21
N VAL A 28 6.74 5.27 -13.06
CA VAL A 28 8.05 5.79 -12.64
C VAL A 28 9.00 5.86 -13.82
N GLY A 29 9.86 6.88 -13.82
CA GLY A 29 10.89 7.08 -14.85
C GLY A 29 10.39 7.72 -16.15
N PHE A 30 11.34 7.92 -17.10
CA PHE A 30 11.10 8.63 -18.36
C PHE A 30 10.13 7.93 -19.33
N ALA A 31 9.90 6.63 -19.16
CA ALA A 31 9.00 5.83 -20.01
C ALA A 31 7.60 5.65 -19.40
N GLY A 32 7.34 6.14 -18.17
CA GLY A 32 6.07 5.91 -17.49
C GLY A 32 5.80 4.42 -17.21
N THR A 33 6.85 3.62 -16.99
CA THR A 33 6.70 2.19 -16.71
C THR A 33 5.98 2.01 -15.37
N LEU A 34 4.89 1.26 -15.38
CA LEU A 34 4.22 0.83 -14.16
C LEU A 34 5.06 -0.24 -13.49
N LEU A 35 5.38 -0.05 -12.22
CA LEU A 35 6.03 -1.07 -11.42
C LEU A 35 5.03 -2.19 -11.08
N PRO A 36 5.49 -3.44 -10.92
CA PRO A 36 4.65 -4.56 -10.49
C PRO A 36 3.86 -4.24 -9.21
N GLU A 37 4.50 -3.57 -8.24
CA GLU A 37 3.87 -3.12 -7.00
C GLU A 37 2.75 -2.09 -7.24
N THR A 38 2.88 -1.21 -8.24
CA THR A 38 1.83 -0.24 -8.58
C THR A 38 0.63 -0.93 -9.23
N GLU A 39 0.87 -1.96 -10.06
CA GLU A 39 -0.23 -2.77 -10.60
C GLU A 39 -0.92 -3.59 -9.51
N ALA A 40 -0.14 -4.19 -8.60
CA ALA A 40 -0.66 -4.91 -7.46
C ALA A 40 -1.53 -4.00 -6.57
N TYR A 41 -1.05 -2.79 -6.29
CA TYR A 41 -1.81 -1.76 -5.58
C TYR A 41 -3.19 -1.51 -6.23
N ARG A 42 -3.24 -1.31 -7.55
CA ARG A 42 -4.51 -1.08 -8.27
C ARG A 42 -5.45 -2.28 -8.22
N ARG A 43 -4.92 -3.51 -8.27
CA ARG A 43 -5.73 -4.73 -8.11
C ARG A 43 -6.35 -4.81 -6.73
N VAL A 44 -5.59 -4.48 -5.68
CA VAL A 44 -6.13 -4.46 -4.30
C VAL A 44 -7.15 -3.34 -4.12
N GLU A 45 -6.89 -2.16 -4.68
CA GLU A 45 -7.84 -1.03 -4.70
C GLU A 45 -9.17 -1.43 -5.35
N GLN A 46 -9.13 -2.03 -6.54
CA GLN A 46 -10.33 -2.55 -7.21
C GLN A 46 -11.03 -3.63 -6.38
N ALA A 47 -10.28 -4.52 -5.72
CA ALA A 47 -10.87 -5.55 -4.87
C ALA A 47 -11.54 -4.99 -3.61
N LEU A 48 -11.07 -3.84 -3.08
CA LEU A 48 -11.75 -3.13 -2.00
C LEU A 48 -13.10 -2.57 -2.46
N ASP A 49 -13.21 -2.14 -3.71
CA ASP A 49 -14.47 -1.66 -4.28
C ASP A 49 -15.45 -2.81 -4.59
N GLU A 50 -14.96 -3.92 -5.17
CA GLU A 50 -15.80 -5.07 -5.52
C GLU A 50 -16.19 -5.92 -4.30
N HIS A 51 -15.25 -6.15 -3.38
CA HIS A 51 -15.34 -7.12 -2.28
C HIS A 51 -14.67 -6.57 -0.99
N PRO A 52 -15.26 -5.52 -0.38
CA PRO A 52 -14.62 -4.78 0.72
C PRO A 52 -14.23 -5.64 1.91
N ASP A 53 -15.07 -6.59 2.34
CA ASP A 53 -14.80 -7.42 3.52
C ASP A 53 -13.59 -8.35 3.35
N ALA A 54 -13.42 -8.94 2.16
CA ALA A 54 -12.32 -9.86 1.88
C ALA A 54 -11.01 -9.10 1.66
N ALA A 55 -11.06 -8.02 0.86
CA ALA A 55 -9.91 -7.18 0.59
C ALA A 55 -9.41 -6.47 1.86
N ARG A 56 -10.31 -6.03 2.74
CA ARG A 56 -9.93 -5.41 4.01
C ARG A 56 -9.09 -6.32 4.90
N LYS A 57 -9.45 -7.60 5.02
CA LYS A 57 -8.66 -8.58 5.79
C LYS A 57 -7.24 -8.73 5.24
N GLN A 58 -7.09 -8.73 3.91
CA GLN A 58 -5.79 -8.83 3.27
C GLN A 58 -4.95 -7.56 3.44
N VAL A 59 -5.58 -6.38 3.36
CA VAL A 59 -4.92 -5.09 3.61
C VAL A 59 -4.50 -4.96 5.08
N ASP A 60 -5.33 -5.41 6.03
CA ASP A 60 -4.96 -5.46 7.45
C ASP A 60 -3.79 -6.43 7.70
N TRP A 61 -3.74 -7.56 6.99
CA TRP A 61 -2.59 -8.46 7.06
C TRP A 61 -1.32 -7.79 6.52
N LEU A 62 -1.42 -7.12 5.35
CA LEU A 62 -0.34 -6.39 4.71
C LEU A 62 0.23 -5.27 5.61
N LEU A 63 -0.64 -4.56 6.32
CA LEU A 63 -0.23 -3.51 7.26
C LEU A 63 0.65 -4.05 8.40
N ASN A 64 0.47 -5.31 8.79
CA ASN A 64 1.21 -5.92 9.90
C ASN A 64 2.44 -6.72 9.43
N HIS A 65 2.38 -7.34 8.25
CA HIS A 65 3.41 -8.28 7.76
C HIS A 65 4.20 -7.79 6.56
N GLY A 66 3.74 -6.73 5.89
CA GLY A 66 4.42 -6.17 4.74
C GLY A 66 5.75 -5.52 5.10
N SER A 67 6.59 -5.37 4.08
CA SER A 67 7.74 -4.48 4.05
C SER A 67 7.34 -3.03 4.39
N PRO A 68 8.29 -2.13 4.66
CA PRO A 68 7.95 -0.76 4.99
C PRO A 68 7.14 -0.05 3.90
N ALA A 69 7.45 -0.28 2.60
CA ALA A 69 6.62 0.26 1.52
C ALA A 69 5.25 -0.43 1.44
N GLY A 70 5.18 -1.76 1.62
CA GLY A 70 3.92 -2.52 1.66
C GLY A 70 2.97 -2.03 2.75
N LYS A 71 3.49 -1.75 3.95
CA LYS A 71 2.71 -1.16 5.04
C LYS A 71 2.16 0.22 4.69
N ALA A 72 2.96 1.06 4.02
CA ALA A 72 2.53 2.37 3.57
C ALA A 72 1.47 2.27 2.45
N TYR A 73 1.58 1.30 1.54
CA TYR A 73 0.51 0.98 0.58
C TYR A 73 -0.78 0.56 1.30
N ALA A 74 -0.70 -0.35 2.27
CA ALA A 74 -1.84 -0.79 3.05
C ALA A 74 -2.54 0.38 3.77
N ALA A 75 -1.77 1.25 4.44
CA ALA A 75 -2.33 2.41 5.11
C ALA A 75 -2.98 3.41 4.13
N THR A 76 -2.44 3.54 2.91
CA THR A 76 -3.02 4.38 1.85
C THR A 76 -4.33 3.81 1.31
N LEU A 77 -4.41 2.48 1.14
CA LEU A 77 -5.64 1.78 0.74
C LEU A 77 -6.73 1.91 1.82
N LEU A 78 -6.35 1.75 3.09
CA LEU A 78 -7.28 1.96 4.22
C LEU A 78 -7.77 3.39 4.28
N ASP A 79 -6.92 4.39 4.04
CA ASP A 79 -7.30 5.80 4.09
C ASP A 79 -8.34 6.19 3.03
N GLN A 80 -8.27 5.55 1.85
CA GLN A 80 -9.25 5.75 0.78
C GLN A 80 -10.58 5.03 1.07
N ALA A 81 -10.52 3.81 1.57
CA ALA A 81 -11.72 3.04 1.90
C ALA A 81 -12.43 3.55 3.17
N ASP A 82 -11.66 3.95 4.18
CA ASP A 82 -12.13 4.42 5.48
C ASP A 82 -11.07 5.29 6.16
N VAL A 83 -11.31 6.59 6.10
CA VAL A 83 -10.50 7.63 6.71
C VAL A 83 -10.11 7.34 8.17
N ALA A 84 -11.01 6.77 8.98
CA ALA A 84 -10.73 6.50 10.39
C ALA A 84 -9.72 5.35 10.53
N ALA A 85 -9.87 4.31 9.70
CA ALA A 85 -8.94 3.19 9.65
C ALA A 85 -7.59 3.58 9.07
N GLY A 86 -7.57 4.39 8.01
CA GLY A 86 -6.33 4.98 7.46
C GLY A 86 -5.57 5.78 8.51
N ARG A 87 -6.26 6.67 9.23
CA ARG A 87 -5.65 7.43 10.33
C ARG A 87 -5.08 6.53 11.42
N ALA A 88 -5.80 5.47 11.81
CA ALA A 88 -5.32 4.51 12.79
C ALA A 88 -4.07 3.76 12.29
N ALA A 89 -4.06 3.36 11.01
CA ALA A 89 -2.91 2.72 10.36
C ALA A 89 -1.68 3.64 10.35
N TRP A 90 -1.83 4.88 9.85
CA TRP A 90 -0.73 5.86 9.86
C TRP A 90 -0.22 6.16 11.27
N THR A 91 -1.12 6.24 12.26
CA THR A 91 -0.73 6.45 13.66
C THR A 91 0.14 5.31 14.18
N LYS A 92 -0.15 4.05 13.81
CA LYS A 92 0.71 2.90 14.15
C LYS A 92 2.07 3.00 13.47
N LEU A 93 2.09 3.32 12.17
CA LEU A 93 3.31 3.42 11.37
C LEU A 93 4.22 4.58 11.79
N ARG A 94 3.69 5.62 12.45
CA ARG A 94 4.48 6.74 12.95
C ARG A 94 5.60 6.32 13.92
N ASN A 95 5.46 5.18 14.59
CA ASN A 95 6.48 4.67 15.50
C ASN A 95 7.55 3.82 14.79
N ASP A 96 7.36 3.48 13.51
CA ASP A 96 8.25 2.65 12.72
C ASP A 96 9.27 3.55 11.98
N GLU A 97 10.56 3.36 12.24
CA GLU A 97 11.65 4.12 11.61
C GLU A 97 12.21 3.43 10.36
N ALA A 98 11.61 2.31 9.93
CA ALA A 98 12.05 1.61 8.75
C ALA A 98 11.93 2.49 7.50
N GLN A 99 12.99 2.47 6.69
CA GLN A 99 13.10 3.28 5.50
C GLN A 99 12.70 2.50 4.26
N PHE A 100 12.12 3.20 3.30
CA PHE A 100 11.79 2.66 1.98
C PHE A 100 12.03 3.70 0.90
N THR A 101 12.09 3.22 -0.33
CA THR A 101 12.21 4.09 -1.50
C THR A 101 10.84 4.64 -1.83
N THR A 102 10.75 5.94 -2.11
CA THR A 102 9.53 6.57 -2.62
C THR A 102 9.76 7.09 -4.02
N PHE A 103 8.78 6.95 -4.89
CA PHE A 103 8.76 7.66 -6.17
C PHE A 103 7.55 8.56 -6.23
N THR A 104 7.80 9.86 -6.40
CA THR A 104 6.75 10.86 -6.67
C THR A 104 6.98 11.38 -8.09
N GLY A 105 6.24 10.84 -9.04
CA GLY A 105 6.50 11.07 -10.47
C GLY A 105 7.89 10.56 -10.86
N CYS A 106 8.75 11.46 -11.34
CA CYS A 106 10.12 11.12 -11.74
C CYS A 106 11.15 11.18 -10.59
N LEU A 107 10.77 11.69 -9.42
CA LEU A 107 11.69 11.88 -8.30
C LEU A 107 11.74 10.64 -7.42
N MET A 108 12.90 9.98 -7.40
CA MET A 108 13.24 8.96 -6.42
C MET A 108 13.69 9.62 -5.13
N GLY A 109 13.03 9.29 -4.02
CA GLY A 109 13.38 9.69 -2.67
C GLY A 109 13.54 8.48 -1.77
N ARG A 110 13.96 8.75 -0.54
CA ARG A 110 13.94 7.79 0.56
C ARG A 110 13.22 8.46 1.73
N ALA A 111 12.28 7.76 2.31
CA ALA A 111 11.53 8.24 3.47
C ALA A 111 11.45 7.13 4.52
N SER A 112 11.41 7.51 5.79
CA SER A 112 11.00 6.58 6.84
C SER A 112 9.48 6.49 6.93
N LEU A 113 8.98 5.35 7.42
CA LEU A 113 7.57 5.19 7.74
C LEU A 113 7.08 6.27 8.71
N ARG A 114 7.90 6.64 9.69
CA ARG A 114 7.64 7.74 10.61
C ARG A 114 7.39 9.06 9.90
N GLU A 115 8.34 9.50 9.07
CA GLU A 115 8.25 10.78 8.35
C GLU A 115 7.03 10.78 7.43
N TYR A 116 6.89 9.72 6.63
CA TYR A 116 5.80 9.58 5.68
C TYR A 116 4.42 9.56 6.36
N ALA A 117 4.29 8.80 7.46
CA ALA A 117 3.06 8.77 8.24
C ALA A 117 2.76 10.12 8.91
N THR A 118 3.78 10.83 9.39
CA THR A 118 3.61 12.15 10.01
C THR A 118 3.13 13.17 8.99
N GLU A 119 3.71 13.18 7.79
CA GLU A 119 3.25 14.02 6.68
C GLU A 119 1.81 13.71 6.29
N ARG A 120 1.45 12.42 6.16
CA ARG A 120 0.06 12.02 5.86
C ARG A 120 -0.94 12.41 6.94
N LEU A 121 -0.53 12.41 8.21
CA LEU A 121 -1.37 12.85 9.32
C LEU A 121 -1.47 14.39 9.42
N ALA A 122 -0.48 15.13 8.91
CA ALA A 122 -0.41 16.58 8.97
C ALA A 122 -0.97 17.28 7.73
N GLY A 123 -0.89 16.67 6.55
CA GLY A 123 -1.27 17.23 5.25
C GLY A 123 -2.76 17.18 4.94
N ARG A 124 -3.63 17.28 5.95
CA ARG A 124 -5.08 17.25 5.79
C ARG A 124 -5.74 18.58 6.17
#